data_AF-A0A1D2RHM4-F1
#
_entry.id   AF-A0A1D2RHM4-F1
#
_cell.length_a   1.000
_cell.length_b   1.000
_cell.length_c   1.000
_cell.angle_alpha   90.00
_cell.angle_beta   90.00
_cell.angle_gamma   90.00
#
_symmetry.space_group_name_H-M   'P 1'
#
loop_
_entity.id
_entity.type
_entity.pdbx_description
1 polymer ?
#
loop_
_entity_poly.entity_id
_entity_poly.type
_entity_poly.pdbx_seq_one_letter_code
_entity_poly.pdbx_strand_id
1 'polypeptide(L)'
;MKTDDIISRIDLVLENCSTPRSVRGVLEKVKRDIQKDNDPDITITSAIYELETVANNVNLQMHVKTMIWDIISALEAQKARK
;
A
#
# COMPACT_ATOMS: atom_id res chain seq x y z
N MET A 1 -6.09 -14.47 2.09
CA MET A 1 -5.72 -13.53 1.04
C MET A 1 -4.22 -13.67 0.86
N LYS A 2 -3.75 -13.85 -0.37
CA LYS A 2 -2.31 -14.06 -0.60
C LYS A 2 -1.65 -12.68 -0.74
N THR A 3 -0.38 -12.60 -0.39
CA THR A 3 0.45 -11.40 -0.56
C THR A 3 0.38 -10.85 -2.00
N ASP A 4 0.21 -11.74 -2.98
CA ASP A 4 0.02 -11.44 -4.40
C ASP A 4 -1.19 -10.54 -4.68
N ASP A 5 -2.28 -10.69 -3.92
CA ASP A 5 -3.49 -9.86 -4.09
C ASP A 5 -3.20 -8.41 -3.73
N ILE A 6 -2.38 -8.18 -2.69
CA ILE A 6 -1.99 -6.85 -2.23
C ILE A 6 -1.03 -6.20 -3.23
N ILE A 7 -0.08 -6.97 -3.76
CA ILE A 7 0.85 -6.51 -4.80
C ILE A 7 0.06 -6.08 -6.05
N SER A 8 -0.93 -6.87 -6.46
CA SER A 8 -1.78 -6.55 -7.62
C SER A 8 -2.56 -5.24 -7.42
N ARG A 9 -3.08 -5.00 -6.21
CA ARG A 9 -3.75 -3.72 -5.89
C ARG A 9 -2.79 -2.53 -5.93
N ILE A 10 -1.56 -2.70 -5.43
CA ILE A 10 -0.53 -1.66 -5.50
C ILE A 10 -0.21 -1.32 -6.96
N ASP A 11 -0.08 -2.33 -7.82
CA ASP A 11 0.21 -2.14 -9.25
C ASP A 11 -0.89 -1.33 -9.96
N LEU A 12 -2.16 -1.60 -9.66
CA LEU A 12 -3.28 -0.80 -10.18
C LEU A 12 -3.20 0.69 -9.80
N VAL A 13 -2.70 1.01 -8.60
CA VAL A 13 -2.52 2.41 -8.17
C VAL A 13 -1.31 3.05 -8.86
N LEU A 14 -0.26 2.27 -9.13
CA LEU A 14 0.94 2.73 -9.82
C LEU A 14 0.67 3.07 -11.30
N GLU A 15 -0.15 2.26 -11.96
CA GLU A 15 -0.60 2.47 -13.35
C GLU A 15 -1.51 3.70 -13.51
N ASN A 16 -2.15 4.16 -12.44
CA ASN A 16 -3.03 5.33 -12.49
C ASN A 16 -2.23 6.61 -12.76
N CYS A 17 -2.47 7.27 -13.90
CA CYS A 17 -1.74 8.49 -14.31
C CYS A 17 -1.88 9.65 -13.31
N SER A 18 -2.98 9.71 -12.56
CA SER A 18 -3.24 10.77 -11.57
C SER A 18 -2.47 10.61 -10.26
N THR A 19 -1.77 9.50 -10.05
CA THR A 19 -0.97 9.29 -8.84
C THR A 19 0.26 10.21 -8.86
N PRO A 20 0.55 11.01 -7.81
CA PRO A 20 1.76 11.82 -7.74
C PRO A 20 3.04 10.97 -7.67
N ARG A 21 4.18 11.49 -8.15
CA ARG A 21 5.46 10.77 -8.13
C ARG A 21 5.92 10.39 -6.72
N SER A 22 5.64 11.23 -5.72
CA SER A 22 5.92 10.95 -4.31
C SER A 22 5.18 9.71 -3.80
N VAL A 23 3.90 9.60 -4.16
CA VAL A 23 3.04 8.46 -3.78
C VAL A 23 3.49 7.18 -4.49
N ARG A 24 3.82 7.26 -5.78
CA ARG A 24 4.39 6.12 -6.51
C ARG A 24 5.66 5.59 -5.85
N GLY A 25 6.55 6.49 -5.41
CA GLY A 25 7.79 6.09 -4.72
C GLY A 25 7.55 5.28 -3.44
N VAL A 26 6.53 5.66 -2.66
CA VAL A 26 6.15 4.92 -1.44
C VAL A 26 5.52 3.58 -1.78
N LEU A 27 4.56 3.55 -2.72
CA LEU A 27 3.91 2.31 -3.17
C LEU A 27 4.93 1.28 -3.70
N GLU A 28 5.88 1.74 -4.50
CA GLU A 28 6.99 0.94 -5.01
C GLU A 28 7.89 0.39 -3.88
N LYS A 29 8.15 1.19 -2.85
CA LYS A 29 8.90 0.76 -1.68
C LYS A 29 8.15 -0.32 -0.92
N VAL A 30 6.87 -0.08 -0.60
CA VAL A 30 5.99 -1.02 0.09
C VAL A 30 5.90 -2.35 -0.67
N LYS A 31 5.72 -2.31 -2.00
CA LYS A 31 5.71 -3.51 -2.84
C LYS A 31 7.01 -4.31 -2.69
N ARG A 32 8.17 -3.66 -2.78
CA ARG A 32 9.47 -4.33 -2.62
C ARG A 32 9.66 -4.92 -1.23
N ASP A 33 9.24 -4.21 -0.19
CA ASP A 33 9.41 -4.67 1.19
C ASP A 33 8.53 -5.90 1.47
N ILE A 34 7.30 -5.90 0.95
CA ILE A 34 6.39 -7.05 0.99
C ILE A 34 6.96 -8.26 0.22
N GLN A 35 7.62 -8.02 -0.92
CA GLN A 35 8.22 -9.10 -1.73
C GLN A 35 9.50 -9.71 -1.14
N LYS A 36 10.18 -9.01 -0.24
CA LYS A 36 11.47 -9.45 0.32
C LYS A 36 11.36 -10.59 1.33
N ASP A 37 10.16 -11.03 1.68
CA ASP A 37 9.89 -12.15 2.60
C ASP A 37 10.69 -12.06 3.93
N ASN A 38 10.82 -10.84 4.43
CA ASN A 38 11.27 -10.58 5.80
C ASN A 38 10.12 -10.84 6.79
N ASP A 39 10.35 -10.66 8.10
CA ASP A 39 9.30 -10.75 9.13
C ASP A 39 8.00 -10.06 8.65
N PRO A 40 6.94 -10.84 8.35
CA PRO A 40 5.76 -10.31 7.69
C PRO A 40 5.03 -9.29 8.57
N ASP A 41 5.09 -9.43 9.90
CA ASP A 41 4.32 -8.58 10.80
C ASP A 41 4.94 -7.19 10.91
N ILE A 42 6.27 -7.14 10.97
CA ILE A 42 7.03 -5.89 10.92
C ILE A 42 6.82 -5.22 9.57
N THR A 43 6.92 -5.98 8.48
CA THR A 43 6.75 -5.48 7.11
C THR A 43 5.36 -4.91 6.87
N ILE A 44 4.30 -5.64 7.25
CA ILE A 44 2.92 -5.19 7.13
C ILE A 44 2.69 -3.92 7.97
N THR A 45 3.21 -3.89 9.20
CA THR A 45 3.04 -2.71 10.08
C THR A 45 3.73 -1.48 9.50
N SER A 46 4.93 -1.62 8.95
CA SER A 46 5.64 -0.52 8.27
C SER A 46 4.87 -0.06 7.03
N ALA A 47 4.38 -1.01 6.23
CA ALA A 47 3.61 -0.71 5.02
C ALA A 47 2.34 0.09 5.32
N ILE A 48 1.56 -0.30 6.34
CA ILE A 48 0.36 0.42 6.77
C ILE A 48 0.71 1.87 7.13
N TYR A 49 1.72 2.07 7.98
CA TYR A 49 2.12 3.42 8.43
C TYR A 49 2.55 4.34 7.27
N GLU A 50 3.31 3.81 6.32
CA GLU A 50 3.74 4.56 5.14
C GLU A 50 2.56 4.93 4.23
N LEU A 51 1.64 3.99 4.00
CA LEU A 51 0.45 4.21 3.18
C LEU A 51 -0.52 5.20 3.83
N GLU A 52 -0.72 5.15 5.15
CA GLU A 52 -1.53 6.12 5.89
C GLU A 52 -0.96 7.53 5.79
N THR A 53 0.36 7.67 5.93
CA THR A 53 1.05 8.97 5.79
C THR A 53 0.77 9.56 4.41
N VAL A 54 0.79 8.72 3.37
CA VAL A 54 0.52 9.15 2.02
C VAL A 54 -0.97 9.43 1.80
N ALA A 55 -1.88 8.58 2.25
CA ALA A 55 -3.33 8.76 2.11
C ALA A 55 -3.83 10.07 2.73
N ASN A 56 -3.19 10.51 3.81
CA ASN A 56 -3.49 11.77 4.49
C ASN A 56 -2.95 13.02 3.77
N ASN A 57 -2.24 12.88 2.65
CA ASN A 57 -1.75 14.03 1.87
C ASN A 57 -2.92 14.81 1.25
N VAL A 58 -2.97 16.13 1.51
CA VAL A 58 -4.04 17.02 1.00
C VAL A 58 -4.08 17.08 -0.53
N ASN A 59 -2.94 16.89 -1.20
CA ASN A 59 -2.81 17.01 -2.66
C ASN A 59 -3.22 15.75 -3.44
N LEU A 60 -3.59 14.66 -2.74
CA LEU A 60 -4.04 13.44 -3.40
C LEU A 60 -5.49 13.54 -3.86
N GLN A 61 -5.73 13.08 -5.09
CA GLN A 61 -7.07 12.95 -5.64
C GLN A 61 -7.87 11.90 -4.84
N MET A 62 -9.18 12.14 -4.67
CA MET A 62 -10.05 11.32 -3.81
C MET A 62 -10.03 9.83 -4.20
N HIS A 63 -10.10 9.50 -5.48
CA HIS A 63 -10.08 8.10 -5.91
C HIS A 63 -8.75 7.40 -5.58
N VAL A 64 -7.63 8.12 -5.65
CA VAL A 64 -6.32 7.56 -5.26
C VAL A 64 -6.28 7.28 -3.75
N LYS A 65 -6.85 8.19 -2.93
CA LYS A 65 -6.99 7.94 -1.49
C LYS A 65 -7.82 6.69 -1.21
N THR A 66 -8.97 6.53 -1.87
CA THR A 66 -9.82 5.34 -1.70
C THR A 66 -9.08 4.05 -2.05
N MET A 67 -8.31 4.03 -3.14
CA MET A 67 -7.51 2.86 -3.50
C MET A 67 -6.41 2.55 -2.48
N ILE A 68 -5.74 3.58 -1.94
CA ILE A 68 -4.73 3.39 -0.89
C ILE A 68 -5.39 2.85 0.39
N TRP A 69 -6.57 3.36 0.77
CA TRP A 69 -7.32 2.85 1.92
C TRP A 69 -7.73 1.38 1.75
N ASP A 70 -8.13 0.97 0.54
CA ASP A 70 -8.42 -0.44 0.27
C ASP A 70 -7.17 -1.34 0.46
N ILE A 71 -5.99 -0.86 0.07
CA ILE A 71 -4.72 -1.57 0.32
C ILE A 71 -4.40 -1.63 1.81
N ILE A 72 -4.61 -0.54 2.56
CA ILE A 72 -4.42 -0.51 4.02
C ILE A 72 -5.34 -1.52 4.71
N SER A 73 -6.63 -1.51 4.40
CA SER A 73 -7.59 -2.47 4.99
C SER A 73 -7.26 -3.92 4.64
N ALA A 74 -6.74 -4.18 3.44
CA ALA A 74 -6.24 -5.50 3.05
C ALA A 74 -5.05 -5.96 3.90
N LEU A 75 -4.08 -5.07 4.12
CA LEU A 75 -2.90 -5.32 4.95
C LEU A 75 -3.29 -5.57 6.41
N GLU A 76 -4.20 -4.77 6.97
CA GLU A 76 -4.74 -4.95 8.32
C GLU A 76 -5.46 -6.29 8.48
N ALA A 77 -6.30 -6.65 7.50
CA ALA A 77 -6.98 -7.93 7.48
C ALA A 77 -6.02 -9.12 7.39
N GLN A 78 -4.88 -8.97 6.70
CA GLN A 78 -3.83 -9.99 6.68
C GLN A 78 -3.13 -10.11 8.03
N LYS A 79 -2.82 -8.99 8.69
CA LYS A 79 -2.23 -8.96 10.03
C LYS A 79 -3.15 -9.60 11.09
N ALA A 80 -4.44 -9.30 11.05
CA ALA A 80 -5.42 -9.79 12.03
C ALA A 80 -5.77 -11.29 11.92
N ARG A 81 -5.37 -11.95 10.83
CA ARG A 81 -5.63 -13.38 10.58
C ARG A 81 -4.48 -14.30 11.02
N LYS A 82 -3.34 -13.74 11.43
CA LYS A 82 -2.29 -14.48 12.14
C LYS A 82 -2.66 -14.62 13.61
#